data_AF-A0A5J4WAM5-F1
#
_entry.id   AF-A0A5J4WAM5-F1
#
_cell.length_a   1.000
_cell.length_b   1.000
_cell.length_c   1.000
_cell.angle_alpha   90.00
_cell.angle_beta   90.00
_cell.angle_gamma   90.00
#
_symmetry.space_group_name_H-M   'P 1'
#
loop_
_entity.id
_entity.type
_entity.pdbx_description
1 polymer ?
#
loop_
_entity_poly.entity_id
_entity_poly.type
_entity_poly.pdbx_seq_one_letter_code
_entity_poly.pdbx_strand_id
1 'polypeptide(L)'
;MQLVGMIEKSNEQKGSEQENEQMNKKVNELEMKVRSLEVEKEKEKQEKQKAQSENDKLKQEKQKEIQEKQKALTENDKLKQKVNITELEKQKEIQEKQKAQSERDQEKRRADTEHAEVIRLTAEITRLNQSLLQVPSSLSKIAYQSLIPNPDHSIQQQNKIIRTNEFGFSTVALNPIITSGIVRFGGFLEKHPNDKFIIGIADSSAVFGSIEGPSYGKNKERTVRYYQDGDLGHIGDLIKRNSLIDENKTVAMQVNMNIRPRTLTFFYDNQEQPVFSFILKTPPLQSLNSRMFNIHQQKEELKDKEFLNGEKNIKIE
;
A
#
# COMPACT_ATOMS: atom_id res chain seq x y z
N MET A 1 136.31 114.73 -22.91
CA MET A 1 135.46 114.32 -21.76
C MET A 1 134.15 113.78 -22.30
N GLN A 2 133.49 112.87 -21.59
CA GLN A 2 132.08 112.44 -21.76
C GLN A 2 131.75 111.88 -23.17
N LEU A 3 131.66 110.57 -23.45
CA LEU A 3 131.43 109.38 -22.60
C LEU A 3 130.03 109.35 -21.96
N VAL A 4 129.34 108.21 -22.10
CA VAL A 4 127.99 107.85 -21.58
C VAL A 4 126.80 108.48 -22.33
N GLY A 5 126.12 107.73 -23.23
CA GLY A 5 124.83 108.22 -23.74
C GLY A 5 124.03 107.39 -24.78
N MET A 6 124.64 106.57 -25.64
CA MET A 6 123.89 105.93 -26.76
C MET A 6 124.27 104.47 -27.04
N ILE A 7 124.48 103.66 -25.99
CA ILE A 7 124.65 102.20 -26.08
C ILE A 7 123.34 101.44 -25.76
N GLU A 8 122.30 102.12 -25.29
CA GLU A 8 121.09 101.47 -24.74
C GLU A 8 120.04 101.04 -25.78
N LYS A 9 120.01 101.61 -26.99
CA LYS A 9 118.94 101.34 -27.97
C LYS A 9 119.12 100.10 -28.87
N SER A 10 120.24 99.38 -28.80
CA SER A 10 120.52 98.26 -29.73
C SER A 10 120.35 96.86 -29.14
N ASN A 11 120.17 96.72 -27.82
CA ASN A 11 120.07 95.41 -27.15
C ASN A 11 118.64 95.01 -26.76
N GLU A 12 117.70 95.95 -26.57
CA GLU A 12 116.29 95.62 -26.30
C GLU A 12 115.61 94.93 -27.49
N GLN A 13 116.01 95.24 -28.72
CA GLN A 13 115.34 94.75 -29.92
C GLN A 13 115.64 93.27 -30.24
N LYS A 14 116.70 92.67 -29.67
CA LYS A 14 117.03 91.24 -29.84
C LYS A 14 116.50 90.34 -28.71
N GLY A 15 116.24 90.90 -27.53
CA GLY A 15 115.58 90.15 -26.44
C GLY A 15 114.11 89.84 -26.76
N SER A 16 113.41 90.82 -27.35
CA SER A 16 111.97 90.71 -27.65
C SER A 16 111.64 89.69 -28.75
N GLU A 17 112.54 89.46 -29.72
CA GLU A 17 112.36 88.42 -30.74
C GLU A 17 112.45 87.01 -30.15
N GLN A 18 113.41 86.77 -29.24
CA GLN A 18 113.62 85.45 -28.63
C GLN A 18 112.53 85.11 -27.59
N GLU A 19 112.02 86.10 -26.86
CA GLU A 19 110.83 85.92 -26.01
C GLU A 19 109.56 85.70 -26.85
N ASN A 20 109.34 86.43 -27.94
CA ASN A 20 108.21 86.19 -28.84
C ASN A 20 108.24 84.78 -29.47
N GLU A 21 109.41 84.28 -29.85
CA GLU A 21 109.53 82.93 -30.41
C GLU A 21 109.24 81.84 -29.35
N GLN A 22 109.71 82.04 -28.11
CA GLN A 22 109.41 81.12 -27.00
C GLN A 22 107.94 81.21 -26.56
N MET A 23 107.33 82.40 -26.65
CA MET A 23 105.91 82.62 -26.40
C MET A 23 105.05 81.98 -27.48
N ASN A 24 105.39 82.13 -28.77
CA ASN A 24 104.72 81.45 -29.88
C ASN A 24 104.79 79.91 -29.76
N LYS A 25 105.91 79.35 -29.28
CA LYS A 25 105.99 77.91 -28.97
C LYS A 25 105.01 77.50 -27.86
N LYS A 26 104.94 78.27 -26.76
CA LYS A 26 103.98 78.01 -25.67
C LYS A 26 102.52 78.20 -26.10
N VAL A 27 102.23 79.20 -26.94
CA VAL A 27 100.89 79.43 -27.50
C VAL A 27 100.47 78.26 -28.39
N ASN A 28 101.31 77.82 -29.33
CA ASN A 28 101.04 76.62 -30.13
C ASN A 28 100.85 75.35 -29.26
N GLU A 29 101.65 75.16 -28.21
CA GLU A 29 101.52 74.00 -27.31
C GLU A 29 100.21 74.05 -26.50
N LEU A 30 99.81 75.25 -26.05
CA LEU A 30 98.53 75.48 -25.37
C LEU A 30 97.34 75.30 -26.33
N GLU A 31 97.40 75.82 -27.56
CA GLU A 31 96.37 75.60 -28.59
C GLU A 31 96.21 74.11 -28.92
N MET A 32 97.30 73.34 -29.04
CA MET A 32 97.22 71.89 -29.21
C MET A 32 96.60 71.19 -28.00
N LYS A 33 96.92 71.60 -26.76
CA LYS A 33 96.31 71.05 -25.54
C LYS A 33 94.83 71.41 -25.41
N VAL A 34 94.44 72.64 -25.78
CA VAL A 34 93.04 73.07 -25.83
C VAL A 34 92.26 72.24 -26.85
N ARG A 35 92.77 72.10 -28.09
CA ARG A 35 92.17 71.20 -29.09
C ARG A 35 92.06 69.75 -28.61
N SER A 36 93.08 69.22 -27.93
CA SER A 36 93.04 67.86 -27.39
C SER A 36 91.94 67.70 -26.34
N LEU A 37 91.80 68.67 -25.43
CA LEU A 37 90.76 68.69 -24.38
C LEU A 37 89.35 68.90 -24.95
N GLU A 38 89.20 69.66 -26.04
CA GLU A 38 87.94 69.82 -26.76
C GLU A 38 87.51 68.51 -27.43
N VAL A 39 88.43 67.82 -28.11
CA VAL A 39 88.19 66.49 -28.70
C VAL A 39 87.83 65.46 -27.63
N GLU A 40 88.52 65.47 -26.48
CA GLU A 40 88.27 64.55 -25.38
C GLU A 40 86.89 64.80 -24.73
N LYS A 41 86.52 66.06 -24.48
CA LYS A 41 85.18 66.43 -24.00
C LYS A 41 84.05 66.06 -24.98
N GLU A 42 84.25 66.28 -26.28
CA GLU A 42 83.21 65.95 -27.27
C GLU A 42 83.08 64.42 -27.44
N LYS A 43 84.17 63.67 -27.26
CA LYS A 43 84.15 62.20 -27.18
C LYS A 43 83.44 61.70 -25.92
N GLU A 44 83.75 62.24 -24.74
CA GLU A 44 83.07 61.89 -23.48
C GLU A 44 81.55 62.18 -23.55
N LYS A 45 81.19 63.31 -24.16
CA LYS A 45 79.80 63.70 -24.43
C LYS A 45 79.10 62.74 -25.40
N GLN A 46 79.76 62.29 -26.47
CA GLN A 46 79.25 61.23 -27.36
C GLN A 46 79.06 59.90 -26.63
N GLU A 47 80.05 59.47 -25.84
CA GLU A 47 79.97 58.21 -25.06
C GLU A 47 78.81 58.27 -24.06
N LYS A 48 78.62 59.40 -23.38
CA LYS A 48 77.49 59.65 -22.47
C LYS A 48 76.14 59.64 -23.18
N GLN A 49 76.03 60.25 -24.36
CA GLN A 49 74.83 60.17 -25.21
C GLN A 49 74.52 58.73 -25.63
N LYS A 50 75.55 57.97 -26.01
CA LYS A 50 75.43 56.59 -26.45
C LYS A 50 74.95 55.68 -25.30
N ALA A 51 75.59 55.79 -24.13
CA ALA A 51 75.19 55.08 -22.92
C ALA A 51 73.76 55.43 -22.47
N GLN A 52 73.33 56.69 -22.62
CA GLN A 52 71.95 57.10 -22.34
C GLN A 52 70.96 56.43 -23.32
N SER A 53 71.29 56.39 -24.62
CA SER A 53 70.44 55.73 -25.63
C SER A 53 70.33 54.21 -25.43
N GLU A 54 71.37 53.56 -24.92
CA GLU A 54 71.37 52.13 -24.57
C GLU A 54 70.53 51.88 -23.31
N ASN A 55 70.61 52.74 -22.30
CA ASN A 55 69.76 52.66 -21.11
C ASN A 55 68.28 52.83 -21.44
N ASP A 56 67.93 53.78 -22.32
CA ASP A 56 66.54 54.00 -22.75
C ASP A 56 65.99 52.80 -23.54
N LYS A 57 66.80 52.18 -24.43
CA LYS A 57 66.45 50.89 -25.07
C LYS A 57 66.21 49.79 -24.05
N LEU A 58 67.14 49.59 -23.11
CA LEU A 58 67.04 48.53 -22.10
C LEU A 58 65.80 48.71 -21.20
N LYS A 59 65.43 49.96 -20.91
CA LYS A 59 64.23 50.33 -20.15
C LYS A 59 62.96 50.05 -20.94
N GLN A 60 62.92 50.36 -22.22
CA GLN A 60 61.81 50.05 -23.12
C GLN A 60 61.61 48.54 -23.32
N GLU A 61 62.71 47.78 -23.40
CA GLU A 61 62.70 46.32 -23.53
C GLU A 61 62.18 45.64 -22.25
N LYS A 62 62.68 46.03 -21.07
CA LYS A 62 62.12 45.60 -19.77
C LYS A 62 60.64 45.94 -19.62
N GLN A 63 60.20 47.09 -20.12
CA GLN A 63 58.79 47.49 -20.03
C GLN A 63 57.90 46.62 -20.94
N LYS A 64 58.38 46.20 -22.11
CA LYS A 64 57.70 45.19 -22.94
C LYS A 64 57.64 43.84 -22.24
N GLU A 65 58.75 43.36 -21.68
CA GLU A 65 58.82 42.07 -20.98
C GLU A 65 57.84 41.99 -19.79
N ILE A 66 57.73 43.08 -19.01
CA ILE A 66 56.73 43.21 -17.94
C ILE A 66 55.30 43.15 -18.51
N GLN A 67 55.03 43.85 -19.62
CA GLN A 67 53.71 43.89 -20.23
C GLN A 67 53.30 42.53 -20.82
N GLU A 68 54.23 41.76 -21.36
CA GLU A 68 54.02 40.39 -21.83
C GLU A 68 53.78 39.43 -20.66
N LYS A 69 54.57 39.50 -19.58
CA LYS A 69 54.34 38.72 -18.35
C LYS A 69 52.97 39.01 -17.73
N GLN A 70 52.52 40.27 -17.73
CA GLN A 70 51.20 40.65 -17.23
C GLN A 70 50.05 40.04 -18.07
N LYS A 71 50.21 40.00 -19.40
CA LYS A 71 49.26 39.35 -20.31
C LYS A 71 49.24 37.83 -20.09
N ALA A 72 50.39 37.19 -20.01
CA ALA A 72 50.50 35.76 -19.76
C ALA A 72 49.85 35.36 -18.42
N LEU A 73 50.01 36.18 -17.37
CA LEU A 73 49.36 35.95 -16.07
C LEU A 73 47.83 35.98 -16.18
N THR A 74 47.28 37.03 -16.81
CA THR A 74 45.82 37.20 -16.97
C THR A 74 45.19 36.19 -17.91
N GLU A 75 45.93 35.65 -18.88
CA GLU A 75 45.49 34.53 -19.71
C GLU A 75 45.46 33.20 -18.92
N ASN A 76 46.48 32.96 -18.09
CA ASN A 76 46.51 31.79 -17.19
C ASN A 76 45.35 31.78 -16.19
N ASP A 77 45.01 32.94 -15.61
CA ASP A 77 43.88 33.05 -14.68
C ASP A 77 42.53 32.80 -15.37
N LYS A 78 42.35 33.28 -16.61
CA LYS A 78 41.17 32.94 -17.44
C LYS A 78 41.09 31.44 -17.73
N LEU A 79 42.21 30.80 -18.05
CA LEU A 79 42.28 29.35 -18.28
C LEU A 79 41.91 28.57 -17.01
N LYS A 80 42.44 28.95 -15.84
CA LYS A 80 42.06 28.35 -14.54
C LYS A 80 40.57 28.48 -14.24
N GLN A 81 39.99 29.67 -14.44
CA GLN A 81 38.53 29.86 -14.27
C GLN A 81 37.74 28.96 -15.21
N LYS A 82 38.14 28.85 -16.48
CA LYS A 82 37.46 27.99 -17.46
C LYS A 82 37.53 26.51 -17.09
N VAL A 83 38.69 26.03 -16.61
CA VAL A 83 38.85 24.65 -16.11
C VAL A 83 37.92 24.40 -14.92
N ASN A 84 37.90 25.29 -13.92
CA ASN A 84 37.02 25.14 -12.74
C ASN A 84 35.53 25.08 -13.11
N ILE A 85 35.08 25.89 -14.08
CA ILE A 85 33.69 25.85 -14.57
C ILE A 85 33.39 24.49 -15.23
N THR A 86 34.26 24.01 -16.11
CA THR A 86 34.09 22.71 -16.78
C THR A 86 34.11 21.53 -15.80
N GLU A 87 34.93 21.60 -14.74
CA GLU A 87 34.99 20.59 -13.66
C GLU A 87 33.65 20.55 -12.90
N LEU A 88 33.09 21.71 -12.56
CA LEU A 88 31.80 21.85 -11.87
C LEU A 88 30.62 21.35 -12.72
N GLU A 89 30.62 21.66 -14.02
CA GLU A 89 29.61 21.18 -14.96
C GLU A 89 29.63 19.65 -15.07
N LYS A 90 30.82 19.03 -15.17
CA LYS A 90 30.97 17.56 -15.16
C LYS A 90 30.48 16.92 -13.87
N GLN A 91 30.80 17.50 -12.71
CA GLN A 91 30.29 16.98 -11.43
C GLN A 91 28.77 17.04 -11.36
N LYS A 92 28.15 18.12 -11.83
CA LYS A 92 26.69 18.25 -11.91
C LYS A 92 26.06 17.22 -12.85
N GLU A 93 26.66 17.00 -14.03
CA GLU A 93 26.18 15.99 -14.99
C GLU A 93 26.25 14.56 -14.41
N ILE A 94 27.33 14.23 -13.68
CA ILE A 94 27.46 12.95 -12.98
C ILE A 94 26.37 12.80 -11.91
N GLN A 95 26.09 13.85 -11.14
CA GLN A 95 25.06 13.83 -10.10
C GLN A 95 23.65 13.65 -10.68
N GLU A 96 23.32 14.34 -11.78
CA GLU A 96 22.04 14.16 -12.49
C GLU A 96 21.90 12.75 -13.07
N LYS A 97 22.95 12.20 -13.67
CA LYS A 97 22.95 10.80 -14.18
C LYS A 97 22.73 9.78 -13.07
N GLN A 98 23.38 9.93 -11.91
CA GLN A 98 23.16 9.06 -10.75
C GLN A 98 21.72 9.15 -10.23
N LYS A 99 21.15 10.37 -10.13
CA LYS A 99 19.77 10.58 -9.69
C LYS A 99 18.76 9.92 -10.64
N ALA A 100 18.88 10.18 -11.94
CA ALA A 100 18.00 9.60 -12.96
C ALA A 100 18.06 8.06 -13.00
N GLN A 101 19.23 7.47 -12.72
CA GLN A 101 19.37 6.02 -12.64
C GLN A 101 18.71 5.44 -11.38
N SER A 102 18.86 6.10 -10.22
CA SER A 102 18.17 5.70 -8.99
C SER A 102 16.64 5.79 -9.11
N GLU A 103 16.11 6.80 -9.80
CA GLU A 103 14.68 6.96 -10.06
C GLU A 103 14.16 5.81 -10.95
N ARG A 104 14.87 5.48 -12.02
CA ARG A 104 14.53 4.35 -12.91
C ARG A 104 14.57 2.99 -12.20
N ASP A 105 15.56 2.76 -11.36
CA ASP A 105 15.66 1.52 -10.57
C ASP A 105 14.55 1.42 -9.50
N GLN A 106 14.12 2.55 -8.93
CA GLN A 106 12.99 2.59 -8.01
C GLN A 106 11.67 2.29 -8.73
N GLU A 107 11.45 2.87 -9.90
CA GLU A 107 10.23 2.65 -10.70
C GLU A 107 10.11 1.21 -11.19
N LYS A 108 11.22 0.60 -11.63
CA LYS A 108 11.26 -0.82 -11.98
C LYS A 108 10.80 -1.72 -10.82
N ARG A 109 11.27 -1.46 -9.59
CA ARG A 109 10.87 -2.23 -8.40
C ARG A 109 9.38 -2.07 -8.05
N ARG A 110 8.77 -0.92 -8.35
CA ARG A 110 7.32 -0.72 -8.20
C ARG A 110 6.55 -1.59 -9.19
N ALA A 111 6.92 -1.52 -10.48
CA ALA A 111 6.31 -2.34 -11.53
C ALA A 111 6.43 -3.85 -11.26
N ASP A 112 7.60 -4.32 -10.81
CA ASP A 112 7.82 -5.73 -10.44
C ASP A 112 6.89 -6.16 -9.26
N THR A 113 6.64 -5.26 -8.31
CA THR A 113 5.76 -5.50 -7.15
C THR A 113 4.28 -5.55 -7.57
N GLU A 114 3.84 -4.58 -8.39
CA GLU A 114 2.48 -4.52 -8.93
C GLU A 114 2.17 -5.76 -9.79
N HIS A 115 3.11 -6.18 -10.63
CA HIS A 115 2.95 -7.37 -11.46
C HIS A 115 2.83 -8.66 -10.62
N ALA A 116 3.58 -8.77 -9.52
CA ALA A 116 3.45 -9.91 -8.59
C ALA A 116 2.08 -9.94 -7.90
N GLU A 117 1.53 -8.77 -7.53
CA GLU A 117 0.18 -8.69 -6.95
C GLU A 117 -0.92 -9.01 -7.97
N VAL A 118 -0.78 -8.54 -9.23
CA VAL A 118 -1.71 -8.92 -10.31
C VAL A 118 -1.74 -10.44 -10.50
N ILE A 119 -0.58 -11.12 -10.56
CA ILE A 119 -0.51 -12.59 -10.65
C ILE A 119 -1.27 -13.25 -9.49
N ARG A 120 -1.04 -12.78 -8.25
CA ARG A 120 -1.69 -13.29 -7.04
C ARG A 120 -3.22 -13.18 -7.12
N LEU A 121 -3.72 -12.00 -7.48
CA LEU A 121 -5.15 -11.73 -7.60
C LEU A 121 -5.79 -12.52 -8.76
N THR A 122 -5.12 -12.66 -9.90
CA THR A 122 -5.59 -13.48 -11.03
C THR A 122 -5.72 -14.96 -10.66
N ALA A 123 -4.76 -15.51 -9.90
CA ALA A 123 -4.84 -16.88 -9.42
C ALA A 123 -6.02 -17.08 -8.43
N GLU A 124 -6.26 -16.12 -7.54
CA GLU A 124 -7.36 -16.17 -6.58
C GLU A 124 -8.74 -16.05 -7.26
N ILE A 125 -8.89 -15.13 -8.23
CA ILE A 125 -10.10 -15.03 -9.08
C ILE A 125 -10.35 -16.34 -9.85
N THR A 126 -9.30 -16.93 -10.43
CA THR A 126 -9.42 -18.20 -11.17
C THR A 126 -9.91 -19.34 -10.27
N ARG A 127 -9.37 -19.44 -9.04
CA ARG A 127 -9.80 -20.40 -8.03
C ARG A 127 -11.26 -20.18 -7.60
N LEU A 128 -11.67 -18.94 -7.38
CA LEU A 128 -13.07 -18.61 -7.03
C LEU A 128 -14.03 -18.96 -8.18
N ASN A 129 -13.67 -18.65 -9.42
CA ASN A 129 -14.48 -18.98 -10.60
C ASN A 129 -14.61 -20.50 -10.80
N GLN A 130 -13.54 -21.28 -10.60
CA GLN A 130 -13.63 -22.75 -10.62
C GLN A 130 -14.55 -23.28 -9.51
N SER A 131 -14.53 -22.68 -8.32
CA SER A 131 -15.48 -23.00 -7.24
C SER A 131 -16.93 -22.66 -7.59
N LEU A 132 -17.17 -21.59 -8.38
CA LEU A 132 -18.51 -21.21 -8.83
C LEU A 132 -19.03 -22.12 -9.96
N LEU A 133 -18.15 -22.61 -10.83
CA LEU A 133 -18.50 -23.51 -11.94
C LEU A 133 -18.78 -24.95 -11.49
N GLN A 134 -18.47 -25.30 -10.24
CA GLN A 134 -18.82 -26.59 -9.63
C GLN A 134 -20.25 -26.63 -9.02
N VAL A 135 -21.11 -25.65 -9.29
CA VAL A 135 -22.54 -25.76 -8.96
C VAL A 135 -23.14 -26.91 -9.78
N PRO A 136 -23.64 -28.00 -9.14
CA PRO A 136 -24.21 -29.12 -9.87
C PRO A 136 -25.46 -28.66 -10.63
N SER A 137 -25.51 -28.93 -11.93
CA SER A 137 -26.58 -28.47 -12.84
C SER A 137 -27.94 -29.14 -12.61
N SER A 138 -28.06 -30.03 -11.61
CA SER A 138 -29.31 -30.70 -11.24
C SER A 138 -29.50 -30.73 -9.73
N LEU A 139 -30.69 -30.32 -9.29
CA LEU A 139 -31.18 -30.55 -7.93
C LEU A 139 -31.44 -32.06 -7.76
N SER A 140 -30.47 -32.79 -7.22
CA SER A 140 -30.67 -34.20 -6.88
C SER A 140 -31.59 -34.32 -5.66
N LYS A 141 -32.71 -35.05 -5.82
CA LYS A 141 -33.58 -35.39 -4.70
C LYS A 141 -32.90 -36.43 -3.84
N ILE A 142 -32.61 -36.09 -2.59
CA ILE A 142 -32.09 -37.04 -1.60
C ILE A 142 -33.26 -37.90 -1.12
N ALA A 143 -33.16 -39.22 -1.33
CA ALA A 143 -34.09 -40.17 -0.71
C ALA A 143 -33.88 -40.17 0.81
N TYR A 144 -34.95 -40.08 1.58
CA TYR A 144 -34.90 -39.99 3.04
C TYR A 144 -35.87 -40.95 3.71
N GLN A 145 -35.56 -41.29 4.96
CA GLN A 145 -36.41 -42.07 5.86
C GLN A 145 -36.66 -41.26 7.13
N SER A 146 -37.93 -41.21 7.57
CA SER A 146 -38.27 -40.64 8.89
C SER A 146 -37.95 -41.62 10.02
N LEU A 147 -37.17 -41.15 10.98
CA LEU A 147 -36.89 -41.81 12.25
C LEU A 147 -37.95 -41.35 13.26
N ILE A 148 -39.02 -42.13 13.34
CA ILE A 148 -40.19 -41.86 14.19
C ILE A 148 -40.03 -42.66 15.51
N PRO A 149 -39.95 -42.00 16.68
CA PRO A 149 -39.75 -42.70 17.96
C PRO A 149 -40.96 -43.53 18.41
N ASN A 150 -42.16 -43.09 18.06
CA ASN A 150 -43.41 -43.79 18.37
C ASN A 150 -44.44 -43.55 17.24
N PRO A 151 -44.88 -44.61 16.51
CA PRO A 151 -45.85 -44.48 15.42
C PRO A 151 -47.25 -44.03 15.90
N ASP A 152 -47.60 -44.27 17.17
CA ASP A 152 -48.86 -43.82 17.74
C ASP A 152 -48.94 -42.29 17.77
N HIS A 153 -47.80 -41.59 17.76
CA HIS A 153 -47.72 -40.13 17.83
C HIS A 153 -47.55 -39.47 16.45
N SER A 154 -46.75 -40.06 15.57
CA SER A 154 -46.55 -39.55 14.21
C SER A 154 -46.40 -40.70 13.23
N ILE A 155 -46.93 -40.53 12.01
CA ILE A 155 -46.76 -41.48 10.91
C ILE A 155 -46.20 -40.79 9.68
N GLN A 156 -45.38 -41.49 8.88
CA GLN A 156 -44.97 -41.02 7.56
C GLN A 156 -45.94 -41.57 6.50
N GLN A 157 -46.49 -40.69 5.66
CA GLN A 157 -47.25 -41.06 4.46
C GLN A 157 -46.65 -40.33 3.26
N GLN A 158 -45.96 -41.06 2.39
CA GLN A 158 -45.20 -40.49 1.27
C GLN A 158 -44.22 -39.39 1.74
N ASN A 159 -44.41 -38.16 1.28
CA ASN A 159 -43.63 -36.97 1.67
C ASN A 159 -44.23 -36.19 2.86
N LYS A 160 -45.36 -36.64 3.43
CA LYS A 160 -45.99 -36.03 4.61
C LYS A 160 -45.56 -36.75 5.88
N ILE A 161 -45.30 -35.98 6.93
CA ILE A 161 -45.24 -36.45 8.32
C ILE A 161 -46.53 -35.97 8.98
N ILE A 162 -47.35 -36.90 9.45
CA ILE A 162 -48.68 -36.62 10.00
C ILE A 162 -48.63 -36.90 11.50
N ARG A 163 -48.92 -35.87 12.31
CA ARG A 163 -49.11 -35.99 13.74
C ARG A 163 -50.50 -36.59 13.99
N THR A 164 -50.59 -37.61 14.82
CA THR A 164 -51.86 -38.20 15.28
C THR A 164 -52.52 -37.33 16.35
N ASN A 165 -53.70 -37.75 16.83
CA ASN A 165 -54.40 -37.16 17.97
C ASN A 165 -53.82 -37.55 19.35
N GLU A 166 -52.83 -38.43 19.43
CA GLU A 166 -52.23 -38.83 20.71
C GLU A 166 -51.53 -37.66 21.41
N PHE A 167 -51.58 -37.60 22.74
CA PHE A 167 -51.05 -36.47 23.51
C PHE A 167 -49.51 -36.54 23.68
N GLY A 168 -48.82 -35.40 23.56
CA GLY A 168 -47.39 -35.26 23.87
C GLY A 168 -46.54 -34.66 22.75
N PHE A 169 -45.23 -34.54 22.95
CA PHE A 169 -44.33 -34.11 21.88
C PHE A 169 -44.06 -35.26 20.90
N SER A 170 -43.84 -34.93 19.63
CA SER A 170 -43.28 -35.87 18.66
C SER A 170 -42.15 -35.19 17.89
N THR A 171 -40.97 -35.81 17.90
CA THR A 171 -39.78 -35.36 17.18
C THR A 171 -39.39 -36.44 16.18
N VAL A 172 -39.25 -36.06 14.91
CA VAL A 172 -38.93 -36.97 13.80
C VAL A 172 -37.61 -36.53 13.16
N ALA A 173 -36.55 -37.29 13.40
CA ALA A 173 -35.29 -37.08 12.69
C ALA A 173 -35.37 -37.67 11.27
N LEU A 174 -34.53 -37.18 10.35
CA LEU A 174 -34.43 -37.75 9.00
C LEU A 174 -33.03 -38.34 8.76
N ASN A 175 -33.02 -39.49 8.11
CA ASN A 175 -31.83 -40.18 7.60
C ASN A 175 -31.86 -40.08 6.06
N PRO A 176 -30.74 -39.85 5.32
CA PRO A 176 -29.35 -39.86 5.74
C PRO A 176 -28.89 -38.67 6.60
N ILE A 177 -27.85 -38.90 7.39
CA ILE A 177 -27.02 -37.85 7.99
C ILE A 177 -26.36 -37.04 6.86
N ILE A 178 -26.45 -35.71 6.91
CA ILE A 178 -25.80 -34.83 5.95
C ILE A 178 -24.36 -34.55 6.42
N THR A 179 -23.38 -34.93 5.60
CA THR A 179 -21.94 -34.85 5.92
C THR A 179 -21.18 -33.88 5.02
N SER A 180 -21.65 -33.67 3.79
CA SER A 180 -21.07 -32.80 2.75
C SER A 180 -22.17 -32.19 1.86
N GLY A 181 -21.79 -31.28 0.97
CA GLY A 181 -22.69 -30.63 0.02
C GLY A 181 -23.44 -29.41 0.56
N ILE A 182 -24.34 -28.89 -0.27
CA ILE A 182 -25.36 -27.92 0.11
C ILE A 182 -26.70 -28.64 0.01
N VAL A 183 -27.42 -28.76 1.13
CA VAL A 183 -28.68 -29.51 1.20
C VAL A 183 -29.77 -28.61 1.74
N ARG A 184 -30.90 -28.55 1.04
CA ARG A 184 -32.10 -27.83 1.46
C ARG A 184 -33.22 -28.82 1.77
N PHE A 185 -33.76 -28.72 2.97
CA PHE A 185 -35.00 -29.38 3.39
C PHE A 185 -36.08 -28.32 3.57
N GLY A 186 -37.31 -28.59 3.16
CA GLY A 186 -38.41 -27.65 3.35
C GLY A 186 -39.77 -28.22 2.94
N GLY A 187 -40.81 -27.50 3.32
CA GLY A 187 -42.20 -27.84 3.09
C GLY A 187 -43.11 -26.73 3.61
N PHE A 188 -44.37 -27.05 3.86
CA PHE A 188 -45.34 -26.16 4.50
C PHE A 188 -46.12 -26.95 5.55
N LEU A 189 -46.88 -26.26 6.38
CA LEU A 189 -47.72 -26.86 7.41
C LEU A 189 -49.21 -26.64 7.14
N GLU A 190 -49.93 -27.75 7.09
CA GLU A 190 -51.37 -27.84 6.89
C GLU A 190 -52.05 -28.06 8.25
N LYS A 191 -53.11 -27.32 8.58
CA LYS A 191 -53.99 -27.53 9.76
C LYS A 191 -53.26 -27.49 11.12
N HIS A 192 -52.57 -26.37 11.40
CA HIS A 192 -51.81 -26.20 12.64
C HIS A 192 -52.11 -24.91 13.47
N PRO A 193 -53.31 -24.29 13.43
CA PRO A 193 -53.52 -22.93 13.96
C PRO A 193 -53.30 -22.76 15.47
N ASN A 194 -53.34 -23.84 16.26
CA ASN A 194 -53.08 -23.81 17.71
C ASN A 194 -51.78 -24.55 18.09
N ASP A 195 -50.99 -25.00 17.11
CA ASP A 195 -50.10 -26.15 17.24
C ASP A 195 -48.62 -25.78 17.12
N LYS A 196 -47.96 -25.61 18.28
CA LYS A 196 -46.52 -25.28 18.43
C LYS A 196 -45.58 -26.03 17.48
N PHE A 197 -45.28 -25.45 16.31
CA PHE A 197 -44.35 -26.01 15.33
C PHE A 197 -42.88 -25.69 15.64
N ILE A 198 -41.96 -26.61 15.29
CA ILE A 198 -40.51 -26.36 15.23
C ILE A 198 -39.86 -27.17 14.08
N ILE A 199 -39.02 -26.51 13.29
CA ILE A 199 -38.10 -27.13 12.32
C ILE A 199 -36.65 -26.90 12.73
N GLY A 200 -35.70 -27.75 12.34
CA GLY A 200 -34.31 -27.53 12.70
C GLY A 200 -33.32 -28.60 12.26
N ILE A 201 -32.13 -28.55 12.84
CA ILE A 201 -31.08 -29.57 12.65
C ILE A 201 -30.64 -30.11 14.00
N ALA A 202 -30.15 -31.34 13.98
CA ALA A 202 -29.54 -31.99 15.13
C ALA A 202 -28.12 -32.48 14.81
N ASP A 203 -27.25 -32.47 15.80
CA ASP A 203 -26.04 -33.30 15.82
C ASP A 203 -26.45 -34.78 15.70
N SER A 204 -25.69 -35.60 14.97
CA SER A 204 -26.07 -37.01 14.75
C SER A 204 -26.02 -37.89 16.00
N SER A 205 -25.53 -37.37 17.13
CA SER A 205 -25.61 -38.02 18.44
C SER A 205 -26.90 -37.68 19.19
N ALA A 206 -27.78 -36.83 18.65
CA ALA A 206 -29.10 -36.59 19.23
C ALA A 206 -30.01 -37.81 19.01
N VAL A 207 -30.72 -38.20 20.06
CA VAL A 207 -31.69 -39.30 20.05
C VAL A 207 -32.94 -38.77 20.72
N PHE A 208 -34.11 -39.05 20.14
CA PHE A 208 -35.39 -38.52 20.59
C PHE A 208 -36.29 -39.69 20.99
N GLY A 209 -36.74 -39.71 22.24
CA GLY A 209 -37.71 -40.69 22.74
C GLY A 209 -39.15 -40.34 22.38
N SER A 210 -40.07 -41.25 22.72
CA SER A 210 -41.51 -40.95 22.72
C SER A 210 -41.81 -39.80 23.68
N ILE A 211 -42.67 -38.86 23.29
CA ILE A 211 -43.04 -37.68 24.09
C ILE A 211 -41.87 -36.69 24.34
N GLU A 212 -40.71 -36.88 23.69
CA GLU A 212 -39.57 -35.95 23.82
C GLU A 212 -39.54 -34.88 22.71
N GLY A 213 -39.40 -33.61 23.12
CA GLY A 213 -39.14 -32.49 22.22
C GLY A 213 -37.65 -32.31 21.88
N PRO A 214 -37.31 -31.51 20.85
CA PRO A 214 -35.92 -31.30 20.42
C PRO A 214 -35.03 -30.62 21.47
N SER A 215 -35.65 -29.89 22.41
CA SER A 215 -34.99 -29.22 23.52
C SER A 215 -34.96 -30.03 24.81
N TYR A 216 -35.39 -31.30 24.79
CA TYR A 216 -35.48 -32.11 26.00
C TYR A 216 -34.10 -32.69 26.41
N GLY A 217 -33.82 -32.75 27.71
CA GLY A 217 -32.58 -33.30 28.26
C GLY A 217 -31.31 -32.72 27.60
N LYS A 218 -30.46 -33.62 27.08
CA LYS A 218 -29.19 -33.28 26.41
C LYS A 218 -29.38 -32.73 24.97
N ASN A 219 -30.57 -32.86 24.38
CA ASN A 219 -30.81 -32.45 22.99
C ASN A 219 -30.88 -30.91 22.84
N LYS A 220 -31.10 -30.16 23.93
CA LYS A 220 -31.06 -28.68 23.93
C LYS A 220 -29.73 -28.10 23.41
N GLU A 221 -28.62 -28.81 23.66
CA GLU A 221 -27.26 -28.44 23.23
C GLU A 221 -26.90 -29.01 21.86
N ARG A 222 -27.63 -30.04 21.41
CA ARG A 222 -27.38 -30.78 20.16
C ARG A 222 -28.29 -30.36 19.02
N THR A 223 -29.15 -29.36 19.21
CA THR A 223 -30.13 -28.91 18.21
C THR A 223 -30.04 -27.42 17.95
N VAL A 224 -30.28 -27.02 16.70
CA VAL A 224 -30.67 -25.66 16.32
C VAL A 224 -32.12 -25.72 15.90
N ARG A 225 -32.97 -24.92 16.55
CA ARG A 225 -34.43 -24.97 16.45
C ARG A 225 -34.96 -23.63 15.94
N TYR A 226 -35.83 -23.65 14.93
CA TYR A 226 -36.62 -22.51 14.48
C TYR A 226 -38.07 -22.74 14.88
N TYR A 227 -38.53 -21.96 15.85
CA TYR A 227 -39.86 -22.05 16.45
C TYR A 227 -40.88 -21.31 15.59
N GLN A 228 -42.14 -21.73 15.69
CA GLN A 228 -43.24 -21.09 14.96
C GLN A 228 -43.33 -19.57 15.19
N ASP A 229 -42.98 -19.09 16.39
CA ASP A 229 -43.09 -17.69 16.82
C ASP A 229 -41.98 -16.77 16.27
N GLY A 230 -41.08 -17.31 15.44
CA GLY A 230 -39.96 -16.58 14.85
C GLY A 230 -38.67 -16.68 15.66
N ASP A 231 -38.68 -17.30 16.85
CA ASP A 231 -37.49 -17.42 17.68
C ASP A 231 -36.58 -18.59 17.21
N LEU A 232 -35.26 -18.39 17.28
CA LEU A 232 -34.25 -19.44 17.14
C LEU A 232 -33.72 -19.88 18.50
N GLY A 233 -33.64 -21.20 18.74
CA GLY A 233 -33.04 -21.76 19.94
C GLY A 233 -31.84 -22.66 19.64
N HIS A 234 -30.67 -22.29 20.18
CA HIS A 234 -29.46 -23.11 20.22
C HIS A 234 -28.57 -22.63 21.38
N ILE A 235 -28.18 -23.54 22.29
CA ILE A 235 -27.30 -23.33 23.46
C ILE A 235 -27.47 -21.94 24.13
N GLY A 236 -28.38 -21.86 25.10
CA GLY A 236 -28.66 -20.63 25.84
C GLY A 236 -29.98 -19.99 25.44
N ASP A 237 -29.99 -18.66 25.35
CA ASP A 237 -31.17 -17.84 25.14
C ASP A 237 -31.75 -17.95 23.71
N LEU A 238 -33.03 -17.57 23.57
CA LEU A 238 -33.71 -17.51 22.28
C LEU A 238 -33.32 -16.25 21.50
N ILE A 239 -32.95 -16.43 20.24
CA ILE A 239 -32.61 -15.33 19.32
C ILE A 239 -33.85 -14.98 18.51
N LYS A 240 -34.35 -13.76 18.70
CA LYS A 240 -35.54 -13.22 18.03
C LYS A 240 -35.19 -12.62 16.66
N ARG A 241 -36.21 -12.14 15.94
CA ARG A 241 -36.19 -11.33 14.69
C ARG A 241 -36.43 -12.07 13.36
N ASN A 242 -36.66 -13.39 13.36
CA ASN A 242 -37.17 -14.05 12.16
C ASN A 242 -38.72 -13.99 12.14
N SER A 243 -39.32 -14.40 11.03
CA SER A 243 -40.77 -14.37 10.81
C SER A 243 -41.50 -15.48 11.60
N LEU A 244 -42.71 -15.16 12.06
CA LEU A 244 -43.72 -16.14 12.45
C LEU A 244 -43.98 -17.10 11.28
N ILE A 245 -44.13 -18.39 11.56
CA ILE A 245 -44.47 -19.42 10.57
C ILE A 245 -46.00 -19.55 10.53
N ASP A 246 -46.64 -19.00 9.49
CA ASP A 246 -48.10 -19.06 9.34
C ASP A 246 -48.58 -20.36 8.66
N GLU A 247 -49.88 -20.63 8.75
CA GLU A 247 -50.50 -21.79 8.09
C GLU A 247 -50.37 -21.75 6.56
N ASN A 248 -50.06 -22.91 5.98
CA ASN A 248 -49.86 -23.13 4.55
C ASN A 248 -48.72 -22.29 3.91
N LYS A 249 -47.86 -21.66 4.73
CA LYS A 249 -46.66 -20.96 4.26
C LYS A 249 -45.45 -21.88 4.20
N THR A 250 -44.58 -21.61 3.23
CA THR A 250 -43.40 -22.44 2.98
C THR A 250 -42.29 -22.08 3.97
N VAL A 251 -41.80 -23.06 4.72
CA VAL A 251 -40.60 -22.96 5.54
C VAL A 251 -39.52 -23.91 5.00
N ALA A 252 -38.29 -23.43 4.94
CA ALA A 252 -37.15 -24.26 4.55
C ALA A 252 -35.91 -23.95 5.37
N MET A 253 -35.01 -24.91 5.43
CA MET A 253 -33.68 -24.79 5.97
C MET A 253 -32.66 -25.32 4.97
N GLN A 254 -31.51 -24.67 4.88
CA GLN A 254 -30.40 -25.05 4.03
C GLN A 254 -29.13 -25.12 4.86
N VAL A 255 -28.39 -26.22 4.73
CA VAL A 255 -27.06 -26.39 5.33
C VAL A 255 -26.00 -26.34 4.24
N ASN A 256 -24.92 -25.61 4.48
CA ASN A 256 -23.72 -25.67 3.65
C ASN A 256 -22.60 -26.35 4.44
N MET A 257 -22.35 -27.62 4.12
CA MET A 257 -21.39 -28.47 4.82
C MET A 257 -19.97 -28.38 4.22
N ASN A 258 -19.82 -27.73 3.07
CA ASN A 258 -18.57 -27.60 2.32
C ASN A 258 -17.66 -26.47 2.82
N ILE A 259 -18.22 -25.44 3.45
CA ILE A 259 -17.49 -24.28 3.96
C ILE A 259 -17.13 -24.41 5.45
N ARG A 260 -16.14 -23.64 5.90
CA ARG A 260 -15.75 -23.52 7.31
C ARG A 260 -15.65 -22.02 7.68
N PRO A 261 -16.45 -21.52 8.65
CA PRO A 261 -17.49 -22.24 9.39
C PRO A 261 -18.62 -22.72 8.46
N ARG A 262 -19.18 -23.90 8.78
CA ARG A 262 -20.39 -24.41 8.11
C ARG A 262 -21.58 -23.54 8.52
N THR A 263 -22.53 -23.35 7.61
CA THR A 263 -23.69 -22.48 7.85
C THR A 263 -25.01 -23.26 7.84
N LEU A 264 -25.97 -22.73 8.60
CA LEU A 264 -27.39 -23.06 8.56
C LEU A 264 -28.16 -21.78 8.22
N THR A 265 -29.06 -21.90 7.26
CA THR A 265 -29.82 -20.84 6.61
C THR A 265 -31.30 -21.18 6.72
N PHE A 266 -32.15 -20.28 7.22
CA PHE A 266 -33.60 -20.46 7.22
C PHE A 266 -34.27 -19.57 6.16
N PHE A 267 -35.35 -20.08 5.57
CA PHE A 267 -36.21 -19.36 4.64
C PHE A 267 -37.66 -19.42 5.09
N TYR A 268 -38.38 -18.30 4.94
CA TYR A 268 -39.83 -18.20 5.09
C TYR A 268 -40.42 -17.60 3.82
N ASP A 269 -41.38 -18.28 3.20
CA ASP A 269 -41.96 -17.93 1.90
C ASP A 269 -40.90 -17.63 0.81
N ASN A 270 -39.84 -18.45 0.82
CA ASN A 270 -38.61 -18.32 0.01
C ASN A 270 -37.73 -17.08 0.31
N GLN A 271 -38.09 -16.23 1.27
CA GLN A 271 -37.26 -15.13 1.75
C GLN A 271 -36.29 -15.57 2.85
N GLU A 272 -35.04 -15.18 2.69
CA GLU A 272 -33.97 -15.44 3.66
C GLU A 272 -34.27 -14.77 5.01
N GLN A 273 -34.06 -15.51 6.12
CA GLN A 273 -34.36 -15.01 7.46
C GLN A 273 -33.13 -14.33 8.10
N PRO A 274 -33.29 -13.17 8.77
CA PRO A 274 -32.17 -12.28 9.09
C PRO A 274 -31.18 -12.80 10.14
N VAL A 275 -31.53 -13.81 10.96
CA VAL A 275 -30.62 -14.39 11.95
C VAL A 275 -29.93 -15.62 11.36
N PHE A 276 -28.70 -15.42 10.83
CA PHE A 276 -28.24 -16.23 9.70
C PHE A 276 -26.95 -17.06 9.82
N SER A 277 -26.26 -17.08 10.97
CA SER A 277 -24.99 -17.82 11.04
C SER A 277 -24.72 -18.47 12.38
N PHE A 278 -25.24 -19.67 12.56
CA PHE A 278 -24.72 -20.60 13.56
C PHE A 278 -23.45 -21.26 13.03
N ILE A 279 -22.32 -20.97 13.66
CA ILE A 279 -21.06 -21.69 13.45
C ILE A 279 -21.23 -23.11 14.00
N LEU A 280 -21.45 -24.08 13.13
CA LEU A 280 -21.57 -25.49 13.50
C LEU A 280 -20.19 -26.04 13.89
N LYS A 281 -19.93 -26.08 15.20
CA LYS A 281 -18.61 -26.47 15.76
C LYS A 281 -18.31 -27.98 15.70
N THR A 282 -19.31 -28.85 15.43
CA THR A 282 -19.15 -30.31 15.39
C THR A 282 -19.56 -30.93 14.04
N PRO A 283 -19.00 -32.10 13.69
CA PRO A 283 -19.56 -33.02 12.70
C PRO A 283 -20.31 -34.19 13.37
N PRO A 284 -21.28 -34.84 12.71
CA PRO A 284 -22.08 -34.47 11.53
C PRO A 284 -23.56 -34.18 11.90
N LEU A 285 -24.41 -33.80 10.92
CA LEU A 285 -25.80 -33.36 11.18
C LEU A 285 -26.87 -34.34 10.66
N GLN A 286 -27.85 -34.65 11.51
CA GLN A 286 -29.16 -35.16 11.08
C GLN A 286 -30.10 -33.96 10.81
N SER A 287 -30.87 -34.04 9.72
CA SER A 287 -31.97 -33.10 9.50
C SER A 287 -33.10 -33.40 10.48
N LEU A 288 -33.71 -32.39 11.10
CA LEU A 288 -34.61 -32.57 12.23
C LEU A 288 -35.99 -31.91 12.02
N ASN A 289 -37.05 -32.71 11.89
CA ASN A 289 -38.44 -32.23 11.92
C ASN A 289 -38.98 -32.42 13.34
N SER A 290 -39.09 -31.34 14.13
CA SER A 290 -39.16 -31.48 15.60
C SER A 290 -40.20 -30.63 16.32
N ARG A 291 -41.39 -30.54 15.75
CA ARG A 291 -42.69 -30.50 16.45
C ARG A 291 -43.76 -30.16 15.41
N MET A 292 -44.87 -30.89 15.38
CA MET A 292 -46.22 -30.28 15.31
C MET A 292 -46.87 -30.55 16.68
N PHE A 293 -47.96 -29.86 17.04
CA PHE A 293 -48.56 -29.90 18.39
C PHE A 293 -49.08 -31.29 18.88
N ASN A 294 -50.35 -31.44 19.27
CA ASN A 294 -51.53 -30.60 19.01
C ASN A 294 -51.97 -29.77 20.25
N ILE A 295 -52.49 -28.56 20.08
CA ILE A 295 -53.32 -27.88 21.11
C ILE A 295 -54.75 -27.67 20.58
N HIS A 296 -55.51 -28.74 20.38
CA HIS A 296 -56.95 -28.60 20.49
C HIS A 296 -57.30 -28.15 21.91
N GLN A 297 -58.11 -27.09 21.99
CA GLN A 297 -58.46 -26.47 23.25
C GLN A 297 -59.20 -27.46 24.13
N GLN A 298 -58.66 -27.74 25.31
CA GLN A 298 -59.38 -28.38 26.40
C GLN A 298 -60.33 -27.36 27.08
N LYS A 299 -61.20 -26.72 26.29
CA LYS A 299 -61.99 -25.56 26.76
C LYS A 299 -63.42 -25.36 26.24
N GLU A 300 -64.05 -26.36 25.62
CA GLU A 300 -65.53 -26.40 25.51
C GLU A 300 -66.21 -27.70 26.01
N GLU A 301 -65.55 -28.86 26.03
CA GLU A 301 -66.18 -30.14 26.45
C GLU A 301 -66.52 -30.30 27.95
N LEU A 302 -66.36 -29.26 28.77
CA LEU A 302 -66.77 -29.25 30.18
C LEU A 302 -68.09 -28.53 30.46
N LYS A 303 -68.78 -27.98 29.44
CA LYS A 303 -70.16 -27.47 29.59
C LYS A 303 -71.23 -28.49 29.19
N ASP A 304 -70.95 -29.33 28.19
CA ASP A 304 -71.97 -30.23 27.64
C ASP A 304 -72.13 -31.56 28.40
N LYS A 305 -71.26 -31.82 29.40
CA LYS A 305 -71.31 -33.02 30.26
C LYS A 305 -72.10 -32.85 31.57
N GLU A 306 -72.52 -31.63 31.93
CA GLU A 306 -73.46 -31.41 33.04
C GLU A 306 -74.94 -31.35 32.60
N PHE A 307 -75.24 -31.15 31.31
CA PHE A 307 -76.61 -31.04 30.80
C PHE A 307 -77.28 -32.35 30.35
N LEU A 308 -76.56 -33.48 30.31
CA LEU A 308 -77.08 -34.76 29.81
C LEU A 308 -77.41 -35.81 30.88
N ASN A 309 -77.25 -35.49 32.16
CA ASN A 309 -77.45 -36.42 33.28
C ASN A 309 -78.60 -36.04 34.23
N GLY A 310 -79.60 -35.30 33.73
CA GLY A 310 -80.73 -34.84 34.54
C GLY A 310 -82.04 -34.72 33.78
N GLU A 311 -82.65 -35.86 33.41
CA GLU A 311 -84.12 -36.06 33.39
C GLU A 311 -84.48 -37.49 32.92
N LYS A 312 -84.51 -38.44 33.87
CA LYS A 312 -85.32 -39.67 33.74
C LYS A 312 -86.48 -39.58 34.71
N ASN A 313 -87.66 -39.27 34.20
CA ASN A 313 -88.91 -39.24 34.94
C ASN A 313 -90.04 -39.70 34.00
N ILE A 314 -91.13 -40.26 34.57
CA ILE A 314 -92.39 -40.69 33.88
C ILE A 314 -92.21 -41.97 33.03
N LYS A 315 -93.03 -43.03 33.10
CA LYS A 315 -94.14 -43.55 33.97
C LYS A 315 -94.15 -45.08 33.74
N ILE A 316 -94.35 -45.97 34.72
CA ILE A 316 -95.63 -46.41 35.33
C ILE A 316 -96.79 -46.56 34.34
N GLU A 317 -96.90 -47.75 33.75
CA GLU A 317 -98.12 -48.59 33.71
C GLU A 317 -97.70 -50.07 33.73
#